data_AF-A0A1U7JEB1-F1
#
_entry.id   AF-A0A1U7JEB1-F1
#
_cell.length_a   1.000
_cell.length_b   1.000
_cell.length_c   1.000
_cell.angle_alpha   90.00
_cell.angle_beta   90.00
_cell.angle_gamma   90.00
#
_symmetry.space_group_name_H-M   'P 1'
#
loop_
_entity.id
_entity.type
_entity.pdbx_description
1 polymer ?
#
loop_
_entity_poly.entity_id
_entity_poly.type
_entity_poly.pdbx_seq_one_letter_code
_entity_poly.pdbx_strand_id
1 'polypeptide(L)'
;MARLQRIVKVQRQQEEAIRYEISVANADIHALEERAEDLTSQWGSHEGPLGEVVNQTIARKLKRAAAEKTRKQARVKQLTDQLLGEKRKTTMAEKQHKEAKTDHDRNAERKSLMEVAELQVLKQRSGRDKPR
;
A
#
# COMPACT_ATOMS: atom_id res chain seq x y z
N MET A 1 4.89 6.30 -21.76
CA MET A 1 4.03 6.86 -20.69
C MET A 1 3.02 5.87 -20.10
N ALA A 2 2.07 5.33 -20.89
CA ALA A 2 1.01 4.45 -20.39
C ALA A 2 1.45 3.16 -19.65
N ARG A 3 2.66 2.66 -19.92
CA ARG A 3 3.23 1.48 -19.23
C ARG A 3 3.67 1.79 -17.80
N LEU A 4 4.40 2.89 -17.59
CA LEU A 4 4.87 3.31 -16.26
C LEU A 4 3.70 3.73 -15.36
N GLN A 5 2.70 4.41 -15.91
CA GLN A 5 1.48 4.74 -15.19
C GLN A 5 0.71 3.49 -14.72
N ARG A 6 0.66 2.44 -15.55
CA ARG A 6 0.07 1.14 -15.17
C ARG A 6 0.86 0.48 -14.04
N ILE A 7 2.19 0.52 -14.08
CA ILE A 7 3.06 -0.04 -13.02
C ILE A 7 2.78 0.65 -11.68
N VAL A 8 2.75 1.99 -11.66
CA VAL A 8 2.43 2.77 -10.44
C VAL A 8 1.04 2.41 -9.91
N LYS A 9 0.04 2.28 -10.79
CA LYS A 9 -1.31 1.87 -10.37
C LYS A 9 -1.31 0.49 -9.70
N VAL A 10 -0.65 -0.50 -10.31
CA VAL A 10 -0.58 -1.86 -9.76
C VAL A 10 0.10 -1.88 -8.40
N GLN A 11 1.20 -1.13 -8.24
CA GLN A 11 1.91 -1.05 -6.95
C GLN A 11 1.05 -0.41 -5.86
N ARG A 12 0.28 0.64 -6.18
CA ARG A 12 -0.68 1.23 -5.23
C ARG A 12 -1.78 0.24 -4.82
N GLN A 13 -2.30 -0.53 -5.78
CA GLN A 13 -3.30 -1.57 -5.49
C GLN A 13 -2.72 -2.67 -4.59
N GLN A 14 -1.46 -3.05 -4.79
CA GLN A 14 -0.77 -4.00 -3.91
C GLN A 14 -0.60 -3.45 -2.49
N GLU A 15 -0.24 -2.17 -2.33
CA GLU A 15 -0.20 -1.53 -1.01
C GLU A 15 -1.57 -1.53 -0.32
N GLU A 16 -2.64 -1.19 -1.05
CA GLU A 16 -4.01 -1.19 -0.52
C GLU A 16 -4.45 -2.58 -0.07
N ALA A 17 -4.14 -3.61 -0.86
CA ALA A 17 -4.42 -5.00 -0.49
C ALA A 17 -3.70 -5.41 0.81
N ILE A 18 -2.41 -5.08 0.95
CA ILE A 18 -1.66 -5.39 2.17
C ILE A 18 -2.22 -4.62 3.38
N ARG A 19 -2.61 -3.34 3.21
CA ARG A 19 -3.25 -2.55 4.28
C ARG A 19 -4.57 -3.17 4.72
N TYR A 20 -5.36 -3.65 3.76
CA TYR A 20 -6.60 -4.36 4.05
C TYR A 20 -6.32 -5.65 4.84
N GLU A 21 -5.35 -6.47 4.43
CA GLU A 21 -4.97 -7.68 5.19
C GLU A 21 -4.51 -7.36 6.62
N ILE A 22 -3.76 -6.27 6.82
CA ILE A 22 -3.38 -5.79 8.16
C ILE A 22 -4.62 -5.44 8.98
N SER A 23 -5.57 -4.71 8.39
CA SER A 23 -6.80 -4.30 9.08
C SER A 23 -7.65 -5.50 9.52
N VAL A 24 -7.77 -6.53 8.67
CA VAL A 24 -8.47 -7.77 8.99
C VAL A 24 -7.78 -8.50 10.14
N ALA A 25 -6.45 -8.63 10.07
CA ALA A 25 -5.68 -9.29 11.13
C ALA A 25 -5.79 -8.53 12.47
N ASN A 26 -5.82 -7.20 12.46
CA ASN A 26 -6.02 -6.39 13.66
C ASN A 26 -7.44 -6.53 14.23
N ALA A 27 -8.47 -6.58 13.38
CA ALA A 27 -9.84 -6.83 13.82
C ALA A 27 -9.97 -8.20 14.50
N ASP A 28 -9.35 -9.24 13.94
CA ASP A 28 -9.31 -10.57 14.56
C ASP A 28 -8.58 -10.58 15.91
N ILE A 29 -7.50 -9.80 16.04
CA ILE A 29 -6.78 -9.65 17.32
C ILE A 29 -7.71 -9.00 18.36
N HIS A 30 -8.41 -7.94 17.99
CA HIS A 30 -9.35 -7.25 18.87
C HIS A 30 -10.47 -8.19 19.33
N ALA A 31 -11.04 -8.98 18.42
CA ALA A 31 -12.06 -9.97 18.76
C ALA A 31 -11.53 -11.07 19.71
N LEU A 32 -10.25 -11.43 19.61
CA LEU A 32 -9.62 -12.36 20.57
C LEU A 32 -9.40 -11.72 21.94
N GLU A 33 -9.11 -10.42 21.99
CA GLU A 33 -8.95 -9.65 23.22
C GLU A 33 -10.29 -9.52 23.95
N GLU A 34 -11.35 -9.10 23.25
CA GLU A 34 -12.72 -9.02 23.80
C GLU A 34 -13.17 -10.37 24.38
N ARG A 35 -12.99 -11.46 23.63
CA ARG A 35 -13.33 -12.81 24.12
C ARG A 35 -12.49 -13.22 25.34
N ALA A 36 -11.25 -12.77 25.43
CA ALA A 36 -10.39 -13.06 26.58
C ALA A 36 -10.84 -12.26 27.80
N GLU A 37 -11.27 -11.01 27.63
CA GLU A 37 -11.86 -10.19 28.68
C GLU A 37 -13.16 -10.81 29.20
N ASP A 38 -14.06 -11.24 28.30
CA ASP A 38 -15.29 -11.94 28.65
C ASP A 38 -15.00 -13.21 29.47
N LEU A 39 -14.05 -14.03 29.01
CA LEU A 39 -13.65 -15.26 29.70
C LEU A 39 -13.03 -14.97 31.07
N THR A 40 -12.26 -13.89 31.18
CA THR A 40 -11.64 -13.48 32.44
C THR A 40 -12.70 -12.95 33.43
N SER A 41 -13.73 -12.27 32.94
CA SER A 41 -14.85 -11.80 33.78
C SER A 41 -15.66 -12.94 34.40
N GLN A 42 -15.70 -14.11 33.74
CA GLN A 42 -16.38 -15.32 34.21
C GLN A 42 -15.52 -16.14 35.18
N TRP A 43 -14.24 -15.76 35.37
CA TRP A 43 -13.33 -16.48 36.24
C TRP A 43 -13.76 -16.34 37.70
N GLY A 44 -13.92 -17.47 38.39
CA GLY A 44 -14.32 -17.46 39.80
C GLY A 44 -15.79 -17.10 40.05
N SER A 45 -16.62 -16.94 39.00
CA SER A 45 -18.07 -16.72 39.15
C SER A 45 -18.85 -17.97 39.60
N HIS A 46 -18.19 -19.11 39.71
CA HIS A 46 -18.80 -20.39 40.08
C HIS A 46 -18.08 -20.97 41.30
N GLU A 47 -18.85 -21.41 42.30
CA GLU A 47 -18.34 -22.04 43.52
C GLU A 47 -18.43 -23.58 43.47
N GLY A 48 -17.64 -24.25 44.31
CA GLY A 48 -17.62 -25.70 44.45
C GLY A 48 -16.84 -26.46 43.35
N PRO A 49 -16.94 -27.80 43.30
CA PRO A 49 -16.17 -28.65 42.38
C PRO A 49 -16.42 -28.34 40.89
N LEU A 50 -17.61 -27.86 40.55
CA LEU A 50 -17.94 -27.38 39.20
C LEU A 50 -17.17 -26.10 38.84
N GLY A 51 -16.95 -25.20 39.80
CA GLY A 51 -16.17 -23.99 39.59
C GLY A 51 -14.71 -24.26 39.23
N GLU A 52 -14.08 -25.27 39.83
CA GLU A 52 -12.72 -25.68 39.49
C GLU A 52 -12.61 -26.16 38.03
N VAL A 53 -13.57 -26.98 37.59
CA VAL A 53 -13.63 -27.49 36.21
C VAL A 53 -13.87 -26.37 35.20
N VAL A 54 -14.75 -25.42 35.54
CA VAL A 54 -15.01 -24.24 34.71
C VAL A 54 -13.76 -23.36 34.61
N ASN A 55 -13.09 -23.06 35.73
CA ASN A 55 -11.86 -22.28 35.75
C ASN A 55 -10.74 -22.95 34.94
N GLN A 56 -10.56 -24.27 35.05
CA GLN A 56 -9.61 -25.00 34.20
C GLN A 56 -9.96 -24.88 32.70
N THR A 57 -11.24 -24.89 32.36
CA THR A 57 -11.71 -24.74 30.98
C THR A 57 -11.45 -23.33 30.47
N ILE A 58 -11.75 -22.31 31.28
CA ILE A 58 -11.45 -20.91 30.98
C ILE A 58 -9.93 -20.72 30.77
N ALA A 59 -9.09 -21.29 31.64
CA ALA A 59 -7.63 -21.21 31.53
C ALA A 59 -7.12 -21.78 30.20
N ARG A 60 -7.67 -22.93 29.78
CA ARG A 60 -7.32 -23.55 28.50
C ARG A 60 -7.75 -22.67 27.32
N LYS A 61 -8.93 -22.04 27.38
CA LYS A 61 -9.42 -21.12 26.36
C LYS A 61 -8.55 -19.86 26.27
N LEU A 62 -8.22 -19.24 27.41
CA LEU A 62 -7.33 -18.08 27.48
C LEU A 62 -5.94 -18.38 26.91
N LYS A 63 -5.35 -19.54 27.26
CA LYS A 63 -4.05 -19.96 26.72
C LYS A 63 -4.08 -20.13 25.19
N ARG A 64 -5.17 -20.70 24.65
CA ARG A 64 -5.35 -20.85 23.19
C ARG A 64 -5.51 -19.49 22.51
N ALA A 65 -6.35 -18.61 23.06
CA ALA A 65 -6.56 -17.26 22.55
C ALA A 65 -5.26 -16.44 22.55
N ALA A 66 -4.45 -16.54 23.61
CA ALA A 66 -3.15 -15.89 23.69
C ALA A 66 -2.19 -16.40 22.60
N ALA A 67 -2.09 -17.71 22.41
CA ALA A 67 -1.25 -18.30 21.37
C ALA A 67 -1.71 -17.88 19.95
N GLU A 68 -3.02 -17.81 19.72
CA GLU A 68 -3.58 -17.34 18.45
C GLU A 68 -3.30 -15.85 18.21
N LYS A 69 -3.49 -15.01 19.24
CA LYS A 69 -3.15 -13.59 19.21
C LYS A 69 -1.68 -13.38 18.86
N THR A 70 -0.75 -14.11 19.48
CA THR A 70 0.69 -14.02 19.16
C THR A 70 0.97 -14.37 17.70
N ARG A 71 0.31 -15.40 17.15
CA ARG A 71 0.47 -15.77 15.72
C ARG A 71 -0.05 -14.67 14.80
N LYS A 72 -1.22 -14.09 15.09
CA LYS A 72 -1.79 -13.00 14.31
C LYS A 72 -0.94 -11.73 14.39
N GLN A 73 -0.41 -11.38 15.57
CA GLN A 73 0.54 -10.27 15.72
C GLN A 73 1.82 -10.48 14.92
N ALA A 74 2.35 -11.71 14.90
CA ALA A 74 3.49 -12.04 14.05
C ALA A 74 3.17 -11.87 12.56
N ARG A 75 1.96 -12.26 12.12
CA ARG A 75 1.49 -12.04 10.74
C ARG A 75 1.36 -10.54 10.42
N VAL A 76 0.80 -9.73 11.34
CA VAL A 76 0.72 -8.26 11.17
C VAL A 76 2.11 -7.66 10.99
N LYS A 77 3.09 -8.09 11.78
CA LYS A 77 4.48 -7.64 11.64
C LYS A 77 5.04 -7.97 10.26
N GLN A 78 4.87 -9.21 9.80
CA GLN A 78 5.30 -9.63 8.45
C GLN A 78 4.63 -8.79 7.34
N LEU A 79 3.32 -8.55 7.45
CA LEU A 79 2.58 -7.73 6.48
C LEU A 79 3.06 -6.27 6.50
N THR A 80 3.41 -5.75 7.67
CA THR A 80 3.95 -4.38 7.81
C THR A 80 5.32 -4.26 7.13
N ASP A 81 6.19 -5.26 7.30
CA ASP A 81 7.49 -5.31 6.62
C ASP A 81 7.31 -5.41 5.09
N GLN A 82 6.34 -6.21 4.63
CA GLN A 82 5.98 -6.30 3.21
C GLN A 82 5.46 -4.96 2.67
N LEU A 83 4.58 -4.27 3.42
CA LEU A 83 4.06 -2.96 3.04
C LEU A 83 5.19 -1.93 2.93
N LEU A 84 6.17 -1.95 3.82
CA LEU A 84 7.34 -1.08 3.74
C LEU A 84 8.15 -1.36 2.46
N GLY A 85 8.32 -2.64 2.12
CA GLY A 85 8.97 -3.06 0.87
C GLY A 85 8.23 -2.57 -0.37
N GLU A 86 6.91 -2.73 -0.41
CA GLU A 86 6.09 -2.26 -1.54
C GLU A 86 6.09 -0.72 -1.65
N LYS A 87 5.99 0.01 -0.53
CA LYS A 87 6.10 1.48 -0.54
C LYS A 87 7.40 1.98 -1.16
N ARG A 88 8.52 1.28 -0.93
CA ARG A 88 9.81 1.62 -1.57
C ARG A 88 9.74 1.42 -3.07
N LYS A 89 9.13 0.33 -3.54
CA LYS A 89 8.95 0.06 -4.99
C LYS A 89 8.02 1.09 -5.64
N THR A 90 6.91 1.45 -5.00
CA THR A 90 5.99 2.50 -5.46
C THR A 90 6.71 3.84 -5.60
N THR A 91 7.43 4.25 -4.55
CA THR A 91 8.20 5.51 -4.55
C THR A 91 9.19 5.57 -5.72
N MET A 92 9.92 4.46 -5.97
CA MET A 92 10.86 4.39 -7.08
C MET A 92 10.19 4.46 -8.45
N ALA A 93 9.06 3.76 -8.63
CA ALA A 93 8.32 3.80 -9.89
C ALA A 93 7.69 5.17 -10.15
N GLU A 94 7.20 5.85 -9.11
CA GLU A 94 6.67 7.21 -9.21
C GLU A 94 7.76 8.20 -9.61
N LYS A 95 8.96 8.07 -9.03
CA LYS A 95 10.13 8.86 -9.42
C LYS A 95 10.49 8.64 -10.90
N GLN A 96 10.61 7.38 -11.32
CA GLN A 96 10.91 7.05 -12.73
C GLN A 96 9.83 7.55 -13.69
N HIS A 97 8.55 7.44 -13.30
CA HIS A 97 7.44 7.97 -14.10
C HIS A 97 7.52 9.49 -14.25
N LYS A 98 7.87 10.22 -13.17
CA LYS A 98 8.02 11.67 -13.19
C LYS A 98 9.19 12.12 -14.06
N GLU A 99 10.33 11.45 -13.95
CA GLU A 99 11.52 11.71 -14.79
C GLU A 99 11.19 11.49 -16.27
N ALA A 100 10.64 10.31 -16.61
CA ALA A 100 10.24 9.99 -17.97
C ALA A 100 9.19 10.96 -18.55
N LYS A 101 8.26 11.45 -17.71
CA LYS A 101 7.30 12.49 -18.10
C LYS A 101 8.00 13.80 -18.46
N THR A 102 8.88 14.25 -17.57
CA THR A 102 9.59 15.52 -17.73
C THR A 102 10.46 15.50 -18.99
N ASP A 103 11.16 14.40 -19.24
CA ASP A 103 11.99 14.25 -20.44
C ASP A 103 11.15 14.18 -21.73
N HIS A 104 9.99 13.52 -21.67
CA HIS A 104 9.07 13.50 -22.80
C HIS A 104 8.54 14.90 -23.12
N ASP A 105 8.08 15.63 -22.11
CA ASP A 105 7.52 16.98 -22.25
C ASP A 105 8.57 17.96 -22.81
N ARG A 106 9.80 17.92 -22.27
CA ARG A 106 10.94 18.73 -22.78
C ARG A 106 11.29 18.40 -24.23
N ASN A 107 11.30 17.12 -24.60
CA ASN A 107 11.58 16.71 -25.97
C ASN A 107 10.48 17.14 -26.94
N ALA A 108 9.21 17.09 -26.51
CA ALA A 108 8.09 17.57 -27.31
C ALA A 108 8.16 19.09 -27.51
N GLU A 109 8.46 19.85 -26.45
CA GLU A 109 8.66 21.30 -26.51
C GLU A 109 9.82 21.68 -27.45
N ARG A 110 10.96 21.00 -27.33
CA ARG A 110 12.12 21.24 -28.22
C ARG A 110 11.79 20.99 -29.69
N LYS A 111 11.03 19.93 -30.00
CA LYS A 111 10.58 19.65 -31.37
C LYS A 111 9.67 20.74 -31.90
N SER A 112 8.68 21.16 -31.10
CA SER A 112 7.76 22.24 -31.45
C SER A 112 8.51 23.56 -31.73
N LEU A 113 9.47 23.93 -30.88
CA LEU A 113 10.29 25.13 -31.08
C LEU A 113 11.14 25.05 -32.36
N MET A 114 11.67 23.87 -32.69
CA MET A 114 12.44 23.66 -33.92
C MET A 114 11.56 23.78 -35.16
N GLU A 115 10.37 23.19 -35.16
CA GLU A 115 9.37 23.34 -36.24
C GLU A 115 9.00 24.81 -36.46
N VAL A 116 8.76 25.56 -35.38
CA VAL A 116 8.49 27.00 -35.46
C VAL A 116 9.67 27.77 -36.04
N ALA A 117 10.91 27.47 -35.62
CA ALA A 117 12.11 28.12 -36.14
C ALA A 117 12.31 27.84 -37.64
N GLU A 118 12.10 26.60 -38.08
CA GLU A 118 12.18 26.22 -39.50
C GLU A 118 11.13 26.97 -40.34
N LEU A 119 9.89 27.06 -39.86
CA LEU A 119 8.83 27.84 -40.52
C LEU A 119 9.17 29.33 -40.62
N GLN A 120 9.80 29.90 -39.58
CA GLN A 120 10.25 31.30 -39.61
C GLN A 120 11.37 31.51 -40.64
N VAL A 121 12.34 30.60 -40.71
CA VAL A 121 13.43 30.65 -41.71
C VAL A 121 12.87 30.52 -43.13
N LEU A 122 11.94 29.59 -43.37
CA LEU A 122 11.26 29.41 -44.66
C LEU A 122 10.47 30.67 -45.07
N LYS A 123 9.79 31.32 -44.13
CA LYS A 123 9.07 32.58 -44.37
C LYS A 123 10.01 33.74 -44.72
N GLN A 124 11.18 33.82 -44.07
CA GLN A 124 12.19 34.82 -44.41
C GLN A 124 12.83 34.58 -45.78
N ARG A 125 13.06 33.32 -46.16
CA ARG A 125 13.60 32.97 -47.48
C ARG A 125 12.60 33.27 -48.61
N SER A 126 11.34 32.86 -48.46
CA SER A 126 10.27 33.15 -49.44
C SER A 126 9.90 34.64 -49.58
N GLY A 127 10.24 35.48 -48.60
CA GLY A 127 10.08 36.93 -48.68
C GLY A 127 11.18 37.65 -49.46
N ARG A 128 12.36 37.03 -49.66
CA ARG A 128 13.47 37.60 -50.44
C ARG A 128 13.38 37.32 -51.94
N ASP A 129 12.63 36.31 -52.35
CA ASP A 129 12.50 35.88 -53.76
C ASP A 129 11.30 36.51 -54.50
N LYS A 130 10.77 37.64 -54.03
CA LYS A 130 9.81 38.42 -54.84
C LYS A 130 10.59 39.39 -55.74
N PRO A 131 10.64 39.17 -57.07
CA PRO A 131 11.22 40.15 -57.98
C PRO A 131 10.38 41.44 -57.93
N ARG A 132 11.07 42.58 -57.84
CA ARG A 132 10.50 43.91 -58.03
C ARG A 132 10.16 44.14 -59.49
#